data_AF-A0A9P7FX97-F1
#
_entry.id   AF-A0A9P7FX97-F1
#
_cell.length_a   1.000
_cell.length_b   1.000
_cell.length_c   1.000
_cell.angle_alpha   90.00
_cell.angle_beta   90.00
_cell.angle_gamma   90.00
#
_symmetry.space_group_name_H-M   'P 1'
#
loop_
_entity.id
_entity.type
_entity.pdbx_description
1 polymer ?
#
loop_
_entity_poly.entity_id
_entity_poly.type
_entity_poly.pdbx_seq_one_letter_code
_entity_poly.pdbx_strand_id
1 'polypeptide(L)'
;MVIMWENDGQVILSQRRAPGEVMPTVDSNPPRIATFAQSASSLSGDNSKFAFTIPANSDTTQPLIYAYGTDAPGSSAVDATLHQHSDYGTLVLNLEGPNSSGNLPLLTYERLIIAHASFMVAGFLLLLPAGALVARYLRTFTPTWFKSHWIIQFLIWAIIHFVKSTTRVRRPPQNYLHAVLGLVIIGLAIAQIQNGYSDEWKKTTGRNTLPNSVSIIFYVWIGVIVAAYFGGLALLPKQFRQEHQPKRIPVGHRDS
;
A
#
# COMPACT_ATOMS: atom_id res chain seq x y z
N MET A 1 -29.63 9.47 15.61
CA MET A 1 -28.17 9.24 15.67
C MET A 1 -27.72 9.36 17.12
N VAL A 2 -26.67 8.63 17.51
CA VAL A 2 -26.03 8.77 18.83
C VAL A 2 -24.73 9.54 18.63
N ILE A 3 -24.54 10.58 19.42
CA ILE A 3 -23.36 11.44 19.39
C ILE A 3 -22.76 11.43 20.79
N MET A 4 -21.45 11.24 20.87
CA MET A 4 -20.73 11.21 22.14
C MET A 4 -19.47 12.05 22.04
N TRP A 5 -19.14 12.75 23.11
CA TRP A 5 -17.90 13.53 23.22
C TRP A 5 -17.42 13.57 24.66
N GLU A 6 -16.20 14.04 24.85
CA GLU A 6 -15.61 14.28 26.16
C GLU A 6 -15.71 15.77 26.51
N ASN A 7 -16.01 16.05 27.78
CA ASN A 7 -15.97 17.39 28.34
C ASN A 7 -15.57 17.29 29.83
N ASP A 8 -14.46 17.92 30.21
CA ASP A 8 -13.95 17.98 31.59
C ASP A 8 -13.82 16.60 32.28
N GLY A 9 -13.31 15.61 31.55
CA GLY A 9 -13.12 14.24 32.03
C GLY A 9 -14.41 13.41 32.11
N GLN A 10 -15.54 13.93 31.60
CA GLN A 10 -16.81 13.22 31.53
C GLN A 10 -17.20 12.94 30.08
N VAL A 11 -17.82 11.78 29.86
CA VAL A 11 -18.42 11.45 28.56
C VAL A 11 -19.85 11.95 28.53
N ILE A 12 -20.16 12.74 27.52
CA ILE A 12 -21.51 13.21 27.23
C ILE A 12 -22.11 12.34 26.12
N LEU A 13 -23.34 11.88 26.33
CA LEU A 13 -24.12 11.16 25.31
C LEU A 13 -25.34 12.01 24.93
N SER A 14 -25.52 12.22 23.64
CA SER A 14 -26.68 12.93 23.08
C SER A 14 -27.29 12.12 21.95
N GLN A 15 -28.61 11.91 22.02
CA GLN A 15 -29.36 11.38 20.89
C GLN A 15 -29.99 12.52 20.11
N ARG A 16 -29.65 12.57 18.81
CA ARG A 16 -30.06 13.66 17.93
C ARG A 16 -30.70 13.15 16.64
N ARG A 17 -31.35 14.05 15.91
CA ARG A 17 -31.92 13.80 14.58
C ARG A 17 -31.71 15.02 13.68
N ALA A 18 -31.51 14.78 12.39
CA ALA A 18 -31.49 15.81 11.36
C ALA A 18 -32.35 15.38 10.17
N PRO A 19 -33.04 16.31 9.49
CA PRO A 19 -33.77 16.02 8.25
C PRO A 19 -32.86 15.90 7.02
N GLY A 20 -31.57 16.23 7.13
CA GLY A 20 -30.58 16.20 6.05
C GLY A 20 -29.19 16.60 6.56
N GLU A 21 -28.36 17.16 5.68
CA GLU A 21 -27.00 17.65 5.98
C GLU A 21 -27.02 19.00 6.71
N VAL A 22 -27.65 19.02 7.89
CA VAL A 22 -27.77 20.19 8.75
C VAL A 22 -27.41 19.83 10.18
N MET A 23 -27.15 20.84 11.01
CA MET A 23 -26.88 20.69 12.43
C MET A 23 -28.00 19.86 13.10
N PRO A 24 -27.69 18.67 13.65
CA PRO A 24 -28.70 17.80 14.24
C PRO A 24 -29.17 18.35 15.60
N THR A 25 -30.46 18.26 15.87
CA THR A 25 -31.10 18.71 17.11
C THR A 25 -31.41 17.52 18.01
N VAL A 26 -31.54 17.75 19.32
CA VAL A 26 -31.87 16.70 20.29
C VAL A 26 -33.21 16.05 19.92
N ASP A 27 -33.21 14.72 19.87
CA ASP A 27 -34.42 13.93 19.65
C ASP A 27 -35.01 13.60 21.03
N SER A 28 -36.16 14.20 21.35
CA SER A 28 -36.81 14.01 22.65
C SER A 28 -37.55 12.68 22.78
N ASN A 29 -37.76 11.96 21.67
CA ASN A 29 -38.46 10.67 21.68
C ASN A 29 -37.90 9.70 20.62
N PRO A 30 -36.63 9.27 20.78
CA PRO A 30 -36.02 8.35 19.84
C PRO A 30 -36.67 6.96 19.94
N PRO A 31 -36.91 6.26 18.80
CA PRO A 31 -37.53 4.92 18.81
C PRO A 31 -36.76 3.88 19.63
N ARG A 32 -35.44 4.07 19.77
CA ARG A 32 -34.57 3.26 20.62
C ARG A 32 -33.63 4.17 21.40
N ILE A 33 -33.67 4.05 22.72
CA ILE A 33 -32.89 4.90 23.62
C ILE A 33 -31.48 4.32 23.77
N ALA A 34 -30.47 5.15 23.51
CA ALA A 34 -29.07 4.79 23.72
C ALA A 34 -28.67 5.08 25.16
N THR A 35 -27.96 4.14 25.78
CA THR A 35 -27.48 4.27 27.15
C THR A 35 -25.95 4.27 27.14
N PHE A 36 -25.34 5.15 27.93
CA PHE A 36 -23.89 5.23 28.05
C PHE A 36 -23.34 3.96 28.73
N ALA A 37 -22.35 3.30 28.10
CA ALA A 37 -21.70 2.11 28.62
C ALA A 37 -20.38 2.51 29.29
N GLN A 38 -20.45 2.92 30.56
CA GLN A 38 -19.30 3.45 31.30
C GLN A 38 -18.14 2.46 31.39
N SER A 39 -18.41 1.18 31.70
CA SER A 39 -17.39 0.14 31.85
C SER A 39 -16.64 -0.20 30.55
N ALA A 40 -17.23 0.12 29.39
CA ALA A 40 -16.65 -0.09 28.07
C ALA A 40 -16.04 1.19 27.46
N SER A 41 -16.18 2.32 28.16
CA SER A 41 -15.64 3.61 27.73
C SER A 41 -14.36 3.94 28.52
N SER A 42 -13.39 4.58 27.87
CA SER A 42 -12.16 5.04 28.51
C SER A 42 -11.72 6.34 27.88
N LEU A 43 -11.49 7.36 28.71
CA LEU A 43 -10.84 8.62 28.31
C LEU A 43 -9.33 8.59 28.55
N SER A 44 -8.83 7.46 29.08
CA SER A 44 -7.41 7.26 29.40
C SER A 44 -6.71 6.40 28.36
N GLY A 45 -5.43 6.69 28.11
CA GLY A 45 -4.57 6.02 27.13
C GLY A 45 -4.36 6.83 25.85
N ASP A 46 -3.69 6.23 24.86
CA ASP A 46 -3.38 6.91 23.58
C ASP A 46 -4.63 7.21 22.72
N ASN A 47 -5.76 6.54 23.00
CA ASN A 47 -7.01 6.71 22.26
C ASN A 47 -8.22 6.70 23.20
N SER A 48 -9.08 7.70 23.08
CA SER A 48 -10.38 7.74 23.74
C SER A 48 -11.34 6.72 23.14
N LYS A 49 -12.06 6.01 24.00
CA LYS A 49 -13.07 5.00 23.66
C LYS A 49 -14.41 5.42 24.20
N PHE A 50 -15.39 5.53 23.31
CA PHE A 50 -16.77 5.86 23.63
C PHE A 50 -17.65 4.65 23.31
N ALA A 51 -18.34 4.13 24.33
CA ALA A 51 -19.22 2.98 24.20
C ALA A 51 -20.63 3.30 24.68
N PHE A 52 -21.61 2.73 23.98
CA PHE A 52 -23.02 2.86 24.30
C PHE A 52 -23.75 1.55 24.00
N THR A 53 -24.92 1.37 24.59
CA THR A 53 -25.84 0.27 24.30
C THR A 53 -27.13 0.82 23.70
N ILE A 54 -27.71 0.11 22.74
CA ILE A 54 -29.06 0.38 22.21
C ILE A 54 -29.84 -0.93 22.26
N PRO A 55 -31.14 -0.91 22.62
CA PRO A 55 -32.00 -2.09 22.53
C PRO A 55 -31.94 -2.76 21.15
N ALA A 56 -31.78 -4.07 21.15
CA ALA A 56 -31.85 -4.86 19.92
C ALA A 56 -33.26 -4.79 19.31
N ASN A 57 -33.33 -4.85 17.98
CA ASN A 57 -34.56 -5.10 17.24
C ASN A 57 -34.45 -6.48 16.56
N SER A 58 -35.44 -6.84 15.74
CA SER A 58 -35.46 -8.11 15.00
C SER A 58 -34.54 -8.13 13.77
N ASP A 59 -33.85 -7.04 13.46
CA ASP A 59 -33.01 -6.96 12.27
C ASP A 59 -31.74 -7.78 12.49
N THR A 60 -31.44 -8.67 11.55
CA THR A 60 -30.19 -9.43 11.53
C THR A 60 -29.08 -8.72 10.75
N THR A 61 -29.43 -7.70 9.99
CA THR A 61 -28.47 -6.88 9.23
C THR A 61 -28.82 -5.41 9.40
N GLN A 62 -27.87 -4.60 9.85
CA GLN A 62 -28.07 -3.18 10.10
C GLN A 62 -27.07 -2.34 9.30
N PRO A 63 -27.51 -1.47 8.38
CA PRO A 63 -26.64 -0.45 7.81
C PRO A 63 -26.36 0.63 8.86
N LEU A 64 -25.10 0.90 9.13
CA LEU A 64 -24.63 1.95 10.03
C LEU A 64 -23.91 3.03 9.23
N ILE A 65 -24.12 4.27 9.66
CA ILE A 65 -23.33 5.44 9.25
C ILE A 65 -22.60 5.89 10.51
N TYR A 66 -21.30 6.16 10.37
CA TYR A 66 -20.48 6.71 11.45
C TYR A 66 -19.78 7.98 10.97
N ALA A 67 -19.44 8.84 11.92
CA ALA A 67 -18.69 10.06 11.68
C ALA A 67 -17.88 10.39 12.94
N TYR A 68 -16.72 11.04 12.76
CA TYR A 68 -15.88 11.49 13.88
C TYR A 68 -15.19 12.82 13.58
N GLY A 69 -14.76 13.52 14.62
CA GLY A 69 -13.99 14.75 14.53
C GLY A 69 -13.09 14.90 15.76
N THR A 70 -12.12 15.79 15.69
CA THR A 70 -11.16 16.06 16.77
C THR A 70 -11.59 17.19 17.69
N ASP A 71 -12.50 18.06 17.23
CA ASP A 71 -12.91 19.26 17.96
C ASP A 71 -14.16 19.00 18.79
N ALA A 72 -13.98 18.86 20.11
CA ALA A 72 -15.09 18.71 21.05
C ALA A 72 -15.91 20.03 21.14
N PRO A 73 -17.24 19.96 21.38
CA PRO A 73 -18.13 21.13 21.49
C PRO A 73 -17.84 22.10 22.66
N GLY A 74 -16.88 21.78 23.55
CA GLY A 74 -16.50 22.60 24.70
C GLY A 74 -17.64 22.84 25.72
N SER A 75 -18.68 22.01 25.70
CA SER A 75 -19.84 22.11 26.57
C SER A 75 -20.35 20.73 26.95
N SER A 76 -20.83 20.59 28.18
CA SER A 76 -21.51 19.38 28.67
C SER A 76 -22.99 19.31 28.28
N ALA A 77 -23.52 20.35 27.62
CA ALA A 77 -24.93 20.43 27.24
C ALA A 77 -25.26 19.43 26.13
N VAL A 78 -26.31 18.62 26.30
CA VAL A 78 -26.70 17.58 25.33
C VAL A 78 -27.08 18.15 23.97
N ASP A 79 -27.40 19.44 23.86
CA ASP A 79 -27.74 20.18 22.65
C ASP A 79 -26.61 21.08 22.14
N ALA A 80 -25.40 20.98 22.70
CA ALA A 80 -24.23 21.77 22.29
C ALA A 80 -24.02 21.81 20.77
N THR A 81 -23.60 22.97 20.26
CA THR A 81 -23.27 23.16 18.85
C THR A 81 -22.07 22.30 18.46
N LEU A 82 -22.21 21.52 17.39
CA LEU A 82 -21.20 20.58 16.92
C LEU A 82 -20.47 21.20 15.73
N HIS A 83 -19.16 20.95 15.64
CA HIS A 83 -18.43 21.13 14.39
C HIS A 83 -18.78 19.99 13.43
N GLN A 84 -18.70 20.26 12.12
CA GLN A 84 -18.85 19.20 11.13
C GLN A 84 -17.74 18.16 11.35
N HIS A 85 -18.10 16.89 11.20
CA HIS A 85 -17.16 15.78 11.32
C HIS A 85 -15.97 15.96 10.36
N SER A 86 -14.80 15.50 10.77
CA SER A 86 -13.59 15.52 9.94
C SER A 86 -13.57 14.36 8.94
N ASP A 87 -14.24 13.25 9.27
CA ASP A 87 -14.40 12.10 8.40
C ASP A 87 -15.69 11.32 8.74
N TYR A 88 -16.20 10.55 7.78
CA TYR A 88 -17.41 9.76 7.90
C TYR A 88 -17.40 8.55 6.97
N GLY A 89 -18.23 7.57 7.29
CA GLY A 89 -18.31 6.35 6.50
C GLY A 89 -19.58 5.56 6.76
N THR A 90 -19.70 4.45 6.03
CA THR A 90 -20.81 3.51 6.17
C THR A 90 -20.27 2.11 6.37
N LEU A 91 -20.98 1.29 7.14
CA LEU A 91 -20.69 -0.13 7.30
C LEU A 91 -22.00 -0.91 7.47
N VAL A 92 -21.94 -2.23 7.33
CA VAL A 92 -23.09 -3.10 7.57
C VAL A 92 -22.76 -4.05 8.72
N LEU A 93 -23.51 -3.98 9.81
CA LEU A 93 -23.40 -4.88 10.95
C LEU A 93 -24.31 -6.08 10.73
N ASN A 94 -23.71 -7.26 10.57
CA ASN A 94 -24.44 -8.53 10.54
C ASN A 94 -24.47 -9.14 11.95
N LEU A 95 -25.68 -9.41 12.45
CA LEU A 95 -26.01 -9.90 13.79
C LEU A 95 -26.33 -11.42 13.82
N GLU A 96 -26.26 -12.13 12.69
CA GLU A 96 -26.58 -13.57 12.56
C GLU A 96 -25.54 -14.54 13.19
N GLY A 97 -24.49 -14.03 13.84
CA GLY A 97 -23.62 -14.83 14.72
C GLY A 97 -22.14 -14.47 14.70
N PRO A 98 -21.35 -14.99 15.67
CA PRO A 98 -19.94 -14.60 15.90
C PRO A 98 -18.97 -15.08 14.80
N ASN A 99 -19.42 -15.95 13.89
CA ASN A 99 -18.63 -16.46 12.76
C ASN A 99 -19.01 -15.83 11.42
N SER A 100 -19.78 -14.74 11.45
CA SER A 100 -20.01 -13.91 10.28
C SER A 100 -18.75 -13.09 10.04
N SER A 101 -17.71 -13.71 9.48
CA SER A 101 -16.75 -13.03 8.60
C SER A 101 -17.52 -12.53 7.37
N GLY A 102 -18.48 -11.63 7.61
CA GLY A 102 -19.22 -10.94 6.58
C GLY A 102 -18.19 -10.11 5.84
N ASN A 103 -18.10 -10.33 4.54
CA ASN A 103 -17.40 -9.43 3.63
C ASN A 103 -17.98 -8.03 3.82
N LEU A 104 -17.44 -7.26 4.77
CA LEU A 104 -17.70 -5.84 4.84
C LEU A 104 -17.20 -5.29 3.50
N PRO A 105 -18.07 -4.65 2.69
CA PRO A 105 -17.65 -4.10 1.43
C PRO A 105 -16.49 -3.15 1.70
N LEU A 106 -15.37 -3.36 1.00
CA LEU A 106 -14.16 -2.56 1.16
C LEU A 106 -14.53 -1.07 1.03
N LEU A 107 -14.13 -0.24 2.00
CA LEU A 107 -14.25 1.21 1.90
C LEU A 107 -13.45 1.70 0.69
N THR A 108 -13.83 2.85 0.11
CA THR A 108 -13.17 3.39 -1.08
C THR A 108 -11.66 3.54 -0.89
N TYR A 109 -11.22 4.00 0.29
CA TYR A 109 -9.79 4.12 0.60
C TYR A 109 -9.11 2.74 0.70
N GLU A 110 -9.76 1.72 1.26
CA GLU A 110 -9.20 0.35 1.33
C GLU A 110 -9.03 -0.24 -0.07
N ARG A 111 -9.98 0.02 -0.99
CA ARG A 111 -9.86 -0.37 -2.39
C ARG A 111 -8.65 0.29 -3.05
N LEU A 112 -8.41 1.58 -2.76
CA LEU A 112 -7.24 2.29 -3.26
C LEU A 112 -5.93 1.74 -2.68
N ILE A 113 -5.90 1.39 -1.39
CA ILE A 113 -4.75 0.73 -0.74
C ILE A 113 -4.45 -0.61 -1.42
N ILE A 114 -5.47 -1.44 -1.65
CA ILE A 114 -5.31 -2.74 -2.31
C ILE A 114 -4.83 -2.58 -3.76
N ALA A 115 -5.39 -1.62 -4.50
CA ALA A 115 -4.96 -1.32 -5.87
C ALA A 115 -3.49 -0.85 -5.88
N HIS A 116 -3.13 0.08 -5.00
CA HIS A 116 -1.76 0.56 -4.84
C HIS A 116 -0.80 -0.59 -4.52
N ALA A 117 -1.12 -1.41 -3.52
CA ALA A 117 -0.31 -2.57 -3.15
C ALA A 117 -0.13 -3.54 -4.33
N SER A 118 -1.18 -3.77 -5.12
CA SER A 118 -1.12 -4.63 -6.31
C SER A 118 -0.16 -4.08 -7.36
N PHE A 119 -0.23 -2.78 -7.66
CA PHE A 119 0.72 -2.13 -8.58
C PHE A 119 2.15 -2.15 -8.04
N MET A 120 2.35 -1.95 -6.73
CA MET A 120 3.67 -2.03 -6.11
C MET A 120 4.26 -3.44 -6.19
N VAL A 121 3.47 -4.49 -5.92
CA VAL A 121 3.94 -5.88 -6.08
C VAL A 121 4.29 -6.18 -7.54
N ALA A 122 3.45 -5.78 -8.49
CA ALA A 122 3.74 -5.99 -9.91
C ALA A 122 5.03 -5.27 -10.36
N GLY A 123 5.19 -4.00 -9.98
CA GLY A 123 6.37 -3.21 -10.32
C GLY A 123 7.63 -3.73 -9.64
N PHE A 124 7.61 -3.83 -8.31
CA PHE A 124 8.81 -4.05 -7.51
C PHE A 124 9.18 -5.51 -7.32
N LEU A 125 8.20 -6.42 -7.26
CA LEU A 125 8.48 -7.85 -7.05
C LEU A 125 8.64 -8.63 -8.35
N LEU A 126 8.07 -8.15 -9.45
CA LEU A 126 8.12 -8.81 -10.75
C LEU A 126 8.97 -8.04 -11.76
N LEU A 127 8.58 -6.81 -12.13
CA LEU A 127 9.21 -6.09 -13.24
C LEU A 127 10.65 -5.65 -12.93
N LEU A 128 10.92 -5.08 -11.76
CA LEU A 128 12.27 -4.66 -11.36
C LEU A 128 13.28 -5.84 -11.40
N PRO A 129 13.03 -6.99 -10.74
CA PRO A 129 13.91 -8.16 -10.85
C PRO A 129 13.98 -8.74 -12.26
N ALA A 130 12.85 -8.81 -12.97
CA ALA A 130 12.82 -9.31 -14.35
C ALA A 130 13.72 -8.49 -15.27
N GLY A 131 13.69 -7.16 -15.17
CA GLY A 131 14.59 -6.29 -15.92
C GLY A 131 16.07 -6.58 -15.61
N ALA A 132 16.42 -6.78 -14.34
CA ALA A 132 17.79 -7.14 -13.94
C ALA A 132 18.22 -8.50 -14.53
N LEU A 133 17.35 -9.52 -14.46
CA LEU A 133 17.60 -10.85 -15.04
C LEU A 133 17.72 -10.78 -16.56
N VAL A 134 16.85 -10.04 -17.24
CA VAL A 134 16.93 -9.84 -18.70
C VAL A 134 18.29 -9.26 -19.10
N ALA A 135 18.77 -8.22 -18.39
CA ALA A 135 20.11 -7.70 -18.65
C ALA A 135 21.22 -8.73 -18.39
N ARG A 136 21.07 -9.58 -17.36
CA ARG A 136 22.06 -10.60 -16.99
C ARG A 136 22.17 -11.72 -18.02
N TYR A 137 21.03 -12.23 -18.50
CA TYR A 137 20.99 -13.35 -19.43
C TYR A 137 21.17 -12.88 -20.89
N LEU A 138 20.37 -11.93 -21.37
CA LEU A 138 20.33 -11.58 -22.79
C LEU A 138 21.61 -10.87 -23.26
N ARG A 139 22.35 -10.20 -22.37
CA ARG A 139 23.63 -9.56 -22.73
C ARG A 139 24.62 -10.53 -23.38
N THR A 140 24.51 -11.82 -23.08
CA THR A 140 25.41 -12.86 -23.61
C THR A 140 24.98 -13.36 -25.01
N PHE A 141 23.71 -13.15 -25.38
CA PHE A 141 23.09 -13.81 -26.53
C PHE A 141 22.60 -12.86 -27.62
N THR A 142 22.19 -11.64 -27.28
CA THR A 142 21.61 -10.69 -28.25
C THR A 142 22.07 -9.25 -28.01
N PRO A 143 22.35 -8.46 -29.06
CA PRO A 143 22.63 -7.03 -28.91
C PRO A 143 21.41 -6.19 -28.49
N THR A 144 20.19 -6.73 -28.59
CA THR A 144 18.95 -6.03 -28.17
C THR A 144 18.67 -6.14 -26.67
N TRP A 145 19.56 -6.77 -25.89
CA TRP A 145 19.42 -6.92 -24.44
C TRP A 145 19.18 -5.58 -23.75
N PHE A 146 19.85 -4.51 -24.21
CA PHE A 146 19.74 -3.19 -23.61
C PHE A 146 18.35 -2.59 -23.85
N LYS A 147 17.83 -2.70 -25.08
CA LYS A 147 16.46 -2.27 -25.42
C LYS A 147 15.42 -3.04 -24.60
N SER A 148 15.62 -4.35 -24.42
CA SER A 148 14.70 -5.21 -23.66
C SER A 148 14.72 -4.88 -22.17
N HIS A 149 15.92 -4.76 -21.57
CA HIS A 149 16.09 -4.30 -20.19
C HIS A 149 15.45 -2.93 -19.98
N TRP A 150 15.65 -2.02 -20.91
CA TRP A 150 15.09 -0.67 -20.87
C TRP A 150 13.56 -0.67 -20.93
N ILE A 151 12.93 -1.39 -21.86
CA ILE A 151 11.46 -1.50 -21.98
C ILE A 151 10.83 -2.03 -20.70
N ILE A 152 11.45 -3.04 -20.09
CA ILE A 152 10.93 -3.66 -18.87
C ILE A 152 11.10 -2.72 -17.66
N GLN A 153 12.16 -1.91 -17.63
CA GLN A 153 12.45 -1.05 -16.49
C GLN A 153 11.71 0.30 -16.53
N PHE A 154 11.46 0.93 -17.69
CA PHE A 154 10.66 2.18 -17.77
C PHE A 154 10.11 2.48 -19.18
N LEU A 155 8.92 3.10 -19.24
CA LEU A 155 8.27 3.59 -20.47
C LEU A 155 8.56 5.07 -20.84
N ILE A 156 9.18 5.91 -20.00
CA ILE A 156 9.53 7.31 -20.37
C ILE A 156 10.83 7.75 -19.66
N TRP A 157 11.97 7.79 -20.36
CA TRP A 157 13.15 8.60 -19.96
C TRP A 157 14.16 8.80 -21.12
N ALA A 158 13.65 9.06 -22.33
CA ALA A 158 14.45 9.25 -23.55
C ALA A 158 15.51 10.37 -23.47
N ILE A 159 15.52 11.20 -22.42
CA ILE A 159 16.37 12.39 -22.30
C ILE A 159 17.85 12.04 -21.97
N ILE A 160 18.14 10.98 -21.22
CA ILE A 160 19.53 10.65 -20.82
C ILE A 160 20.34 10.04 -21.98
N HIS A 161 19.67 9.50 -23.00
CA HIS A 161 20.34 8.75 -24.06
C HIS A 161 20.90 9.62 -25.20
N PHE A 162 20.47 10.88 -25.30
CA PHE A 162 20.95 11.82 -26.33
C PHE A 162 22.38 12.33 -26.08
N VAL A 163 23.04 11.97 -24.97
CA VAL A 163 24.36 12.50 -24.59
C VAL A 163 25.48 11.43 -24.59
N LYS A 164 25.25 10.23 -25.13
CA LYS A 164 26.27 9.16 -25.10
C LYS A 164 27.22 9.19 -26.31
N SER A 165 28.43 9.73 -26.11
CA SER A 165 29.55 9.68 -27.07
C SER A 165 30.06 8.24 -27.35
N THR A 166 30.33 7.95 -28.62
CA THR A 166 30.64 6.63 -29.23
C THR A 166 32.11 6.19 -29.11
N THR A 167 32.99 6.97 -28.48
CA THR A 167 34.46 6.72 -28.47
C THR A 167 35.02 6.52 -27.06
N ARG A 168 34.82 5.34 -26.44
CA ARG A 168 35.48 5.00 -25.15
C ARG A 168 36.07 3.59 -25.12
N VAL A 169 37.33 3.51 -24.68
CA VAL A 169 38.16 2.28 -24.59
C VAL A 169 37.95 1.51 -23.28
N ARG A 170 37.42 2.14 -22.23
CA ARG A 170 37.18 1.53 -20.91
C ARG A 170 35.73 1.70 -20.46
N ARG A 171 35.25 0.77 -19.62
CA ARG A 171 33.93 0.88 -18.98
C ARG A 171 33.91 2.09 -18.03
N PRO A 172 32.99 3.06 -18.22
CA PRO A 172 32.88 4.21 -17.33
C PRO A 172 32.57 3.78 -15.89
N PRO A 173 33.10 4.47 -14.86
CA PRO A 173 32.74 4.24 -13.46
C PRO A 173 31.22 4.22 -13.21
N GLN A 174 30.48 5.03 -13.97
CA GLN A 174 29.01 5.08 -13.98
C GLN A 174 28.34 3.70 -14.16
N ASN A 175 28.94 2.77 -14.91
CA ASN A 175 28.36 1.44 -15.11
C ASN A 175 28.35 0.61 -13.82
N TYR A 176 29.40 0.72 -13.01
CA TYR A 176 29.49 0.04 -11.72
C TYR A 176 28.55 0.70 -10.71
N LEU A 177 28.52 2.04 -10.69
CA LEU A 177 27.61 2.80 -9.85
C LEU A 177 26.14 2.46 -10.16
N HIS A 178 25.76 2.35 -11.43
CA HIS A 178 24.42 1.93 -11.84
C HIS A 178 24.08 0.53 -11.33
N ALA A 179 25.01 -0.43 -11.42
CA ALA A 179 24.77 -1.79 -10.94
C ALA A 179 24.58 -1.83 -9.42
N VAL A 180 25.42 -1.12 -8.66
CA VAL A 180 25.31 -1.04 -7.19
C VAL A 180 24.01 -0.34 -6.78
N LEU A 181 23.70 0.80 -7.40
CA LEU A 181 22.46 1.53 -7.12
C LEU A 181 21.22 0.69 -7.44
N GLY A 182 21.23 -0.06 -8.55
CA GLY A 182 20.13 -0.96 -8.91
C GLY A 182 19.91 -2.06 -7.88
N LEU A 183 20.98 -2.66 -7.34
CA LEU A 183 20.88 -3.67 -6.27
C LEU A 183 20.34 -3.07 -4.97
N VAL A 184 20.78 -1.86 -4.62
CA VAL A 184 20.26 -1.13 -3.44
C VAL A 184 18.77 -0.85 -3.59
N ILE A 185 18.34 -0.37 -4.77
CA ILE A 185 16.91 -0.10 -5.06
C ILE A 185 16.08 -1.37 -4.94
N ILE A 186 16.56 -2.50 -5.48
CA ILE A 186 15.86 -3.79 -5.34
C ILE A 186 15.75 -4.19 -3.86
N GLY A 187 16.82 -4.04 -3.08
CA GLY A 187 16.78 -4.33 -1.64
C GLY A 187 15.78 -3.46 -0.87
N LEU A 188 15.76 -2.15 -1.13
CA LEU A 188 14.79 -1.24 -0.54
C LEU A 188 13.35 -1.56 -0.98
N ALA A 189 13.16 -1.97 -2.24
CA ALA A 189 11.85 -2.34 -2.76
C ALA A 189 11.30 -3.61 -2.10
N ILE A 190 12.16 -4.59 -1.83
CA ILE A 190 11.82 -5.79 -1.04
C ILE A 190 11.39 -5.38 0.38
N ALA A 191 12.18 -4.52 1.04
CA ALA A 191 11.85 -4.03 2.39
C ALA A 191 10.52 -3.26 2.39
N GLN A 192 10.25 -2.45 1.36
CA GLN A 192 9.01 -1.69 1.20
C GLN A 192 7.79 -2.61 1.09
N ILE A 193 7.87 -3.68 0.28
CA ILE A 193 6.77 -4.64 0.15
C ILE A 193 6.54 -5.36 1.48
N GLN A 194 7.62 -5.78 2.15
CA GLN A 194 7.53 -6.47 3.43
C GLN A 194 6.86 -5.60 4.49
N ASN A 195 7.33 -4.36 4.68
CA ASN A 195 6.73 -3.40 5.61
C ASN A 195 5.26 -3.10 5.24
N GLY A 196 4.97 -3.01 3.94
CA GLY A 196 3.63 -2.75 3.42
C GLY A 196 2.59 -3.77 3.90
N TYR A 197 2.86 -5.06 3.76
CA TYR A 197 1.89 -6.10 4.12
C TYR A 197 1.94 -6.50 5.60
N SER A 198 3.08 -6.32 6.29
CA SER A 198 3.25 -6.74 7.70
C SER A 198 2.81 -5.68 8.70
N ASP A 199 3.18 -4.42 8.48
CA ASP A 199 2.93 -3.32 9.42
C ASP A 199 1.88 -2.35 8.88
N GLU A 200 2.08 -1.84 7.67
CA GLU A 200 1.22 -0.78 7.12
C GLU A 200 -0.22 -1.26 6.87
N TRP A 201 -0.41 -2.52 6.44
CA TRP A 201 -1.75 -3.11 6.28
C TRP A 201 -2.58 -3.01 7.56
N LYS A 202 -2.01 -3.42 8.70
CA LYS A 202 -2.70 -3.37 10.00
C LYS A 202 -2.95 -1.94 10.44
N LYS A 203 -1.95 -1.07 10.32
CA LYS A 203 -2.05 0.34 10.72
C LYS A 203 -3.10 1.11 9.91
N THR A 204 -3.17 0.86 8.60
CA THR A 204 -4.01 1.64 7.68
C THR A 204 -5.43 1.13 7.55
N THR A 205 -5.66 -0.18 7.70
CA THR A 205 -6.99 -0.78 7.54
C THR A 205 -7.66 -1.14 8.87
N GLY A 206 -6.88 -1.23 9.97
CA GLY A 206 -7.37 -1.75 11.24
C GLY A 206 -7.75 -3.24 11.21
N ARG A 207 -7.46 -3.95 10.10
CA ARG A 207 -7.82 -5.35 9.91
C ARG A 207 -6.82 -6.29 10.59
N ASN A 208 -7.23 -7.54 10.71
CA ASN A 208 -6.34 -8.63 11.14
C ASN A 208 -5.12 -8.74 10.22
N THR A 209 -4.01 -9.23 10.79
CA THR A 209 -2.78 -9.51 10.06
C THR A 209 -3.04 -10.52 8.95
N LEU A 210 -2.37 -10.34 7.82
CA LEU A 210 -2.45 -11.28 6.71
C LEU A 210 -1.97 -12.68 7.14
N PRO A 211 -2.46 -13.75 6.50
CA PRO A 211 -2.02 -15.10 6.80
C PRO A 211 -0.51 -15.28 6.57
N ASN A 212 0.12 -16.14 7.38
CA ASN A 212 1.55 -16.47 7.25
C ASN A 212 1.94 -16.99 5.86
N SER A 213 0.98 -17.52 5.08
CA SER A 213 1.20 -17.96 3.70
C SER A 213 1.72 -16.82 2.81
N VAL A 214 1.31 -15.57 3.04
CA VAL A 214 1.78 -14.40 2.28
C VAL A 214 3.29 -14.21 2.46
N SER A 215 3.78 -14.26 3.71
CA SER A 215 5.21 -14.17 4.00
C SER A 215 6.00 -15.35 3.44
N ILE A 216 5.46 -16.57 3.55
CA ILE A 216 6.12 -17.77 2.99
C ILE A 216 6.30 -17.62 1.47
N ILE A 217 5.23 -17.28 0.75
CA ILE A 217 5.28 -17.08 -0.71
C ILE A 217 6.28 -15.99 -1.07
N PHE A 218 6.28 -14.88 -0.32
CA PHE A 218 7.19 -13.76 -0.53
C PHE A 218 8.66 -14.16 -0.42
N TYR A 219 9.06 -14.85 0.66
CA TYR A 219 10.46 -15.25 0.85
C TYR A 219 10.90 -16.37 -0.09
N VAL A 220 10.01 -17.32 -0.42
CA VAL A 220 10.28 -18.33 -1.44
C VAL A 220 10.55 -17.66 -2.79
N TRP A 221 9.74 -16.69 -3.18
CA TRP A 221 9.92 -15.95 -4.43
C TRP A 221 11.23 -15.16 -4.47
N ILE A 222 11.62 -14.51 -3.36
CA ILE A 222 12.93 -13.86 -3.24
C ILE A 222 14.06 -14.87 -3.43
N GLY A 223 13.96 -16.05 -2.80
CA GLY A 223 14.91 -17.13 -2.97
C GLY A 223 15.08 -17.55 -4.44
N VAL A 224 13.96 -17.67 -5.17
CA VAL A 224 13.96 -17.97 -6.61
C VAL A 224 14.66 -16.88 -7.43
N ILE A 225 14.36 -15.60 -7.19
CA ILE A 225 15.00 -14.48 -7.89
C ILE A 225 16.51 -14.47 -7.65
N VAL A 226 16.93 -14.64 -6.39
CA VAL A 226 18.34 -14.66 -6.01
C VAL A 226 19.04 -15.83 -6.68
N ALA A 227 18.48 -17.03 -6.60
CA ALA A 227 19.03 -18.22 -7.27
C ALA A 227 19.14 -18.02 -8.79
N ALA A 228 18.11 -17.45 -9.43
CA ALA A 228 18.12 -17.15 -10.86
C ALA A 228 19.20 -16.13 -11.23
N TYR A 229 19.43 -15.11 -10.40
CA TYR A 229 20.49 -14.13 -10.63
C TYR A 229 21.88 -14.77 -10.56
N PHE A 230 22.14 -15.55 -9.51
CA PHE A 230 23.41 -16.26 -9.32
C PHE A 230 23.65 -17.30 -10.42
N GLY A 231 22.61 -18.03 -10.85
CA GLY A 231 22.70 -18.94 -12.00
C GLY A 231 23.17 -18.22 -13.28
N GLY A 232 22.73 -16.98 -13.50
CA GLY A 232 23.15 -16.16 -14.64
C GLY A 232 24.63 -15.75 -14.59
N LEU A 233 25.28 -15.77 -13.43
CA LEU A 233 26.73 -15.51 -13.31
C LEU A 233 27.57 -16.61 -13.93
N ALA A 234 27.05 -17.83 -14.10
CA ALA A 234 27.73 -18.90 -14.83
C ALA A 234 28.02 -18.52 -16.30
N LEU A 235 27.32 -17.52 -16.85
CA LEU A 235 27.54 -17.01 -18.21
C LEU A 235 28.67 -15.97 -18.30
N LEU A 236 29.24 -15.52 -17.17
CA LEU A 236 30.30 -14.51 -17.15
C LEU A 236 31.53 -14.87 -17.99
N PRO A 237 32.08 -16.10 -17.93
CA PRO A 237 33.27 -16.45 -18.72
C PRO A 237 33.01 -16.29 -20.23
N LYS A 238 31.82 -16.69 -20.69
CA LYS A 238 31.41 -16.55 -22.09
C LYS A 238 31.29 -15.08 -22.47
N GLN A 239 30.65 -14.27 -21.63
CA GLN A 239 30.51 -12.83 -21.87
C GLN A 239 31.88 -12.15 -21.96
N PHE A 240 32.81 -12.44 -21.04
CA PHE A 240 34.15 -11.84 -21.09
C PHE A 240 34.90 -12.26 -22.36
N ARG A 241 34.82 -13.52 -22.79
CA ARG A 241 35.45 -13.95 -24.06
C ARG A 241 34.95 -13.14 -25.26
N GLN A 242 33.65 -12.84 -25.33
CA GLN A 242 33.07 -12.03 -26.41
C GLN A 242 33.58 -10.58 -26.39
N GLU A 243 33.76 -10.00 -25.20
CA GLU A 243 34.23 -8.61 -25.04
C GLU A 243 35.71 -8.41 -25.39
N HIS A 244 36.52 -9.47 -25.30
CA HIS A 244 37.93 -9.43 -25.67
C HIS A 244 38.17 -9.70 -27.17
N GLN A 245 37.14 -10.09 -27.94
CA GLN A 245 37.32 -10.29 -29.38
C GLN A 245 37.50 -8.93 -30.09
N PRO A 246 38.55 -8.76 -30.90
CA PRO A 246 38.75 -7.52 -31.66
C PRO A 246 37.59 -7.33 -32.64
N LYS A 247 36.98 -6.13 -32.60
CA LYS A 247 35.89 -5.74 -33.49
C LYS A 247 36.42 -5.81 -34.92
N ARG A 248 35.91 -6.74 -35.75
CA ARG A 248 36.27 -6.80 -37.18
C ARG A 248 35.85 -5.47 -37.82
N ILE A 249 36.83 -4.65 -38.20
CA ILE A 249 36.59 -3.45 -38.98
C ILE A 249 36.17 -3.93 -40.37
N PRO A 250 34.99 -3.55 -40.90
CA PRO A 250 34.66 -3.83 -42.29
C PRO A 250 35.69 -3.10 -43.14
N VAL A 251 36.50 -3.85 -43.89
CA VAL A 251 37.38 -3.27 -44.91
C VAL A 251 36.45 -2.68 -45.96
N GLY A 252 36.29 -1.36 -45.94
CA GLY A 252 35.57 -0.65 -46.98
C GLY A 252 36.26 -0.93 -48.31
N HIS A 253 35.51 -1.51 -49.25
CA HIS A 253 35.89 -1.61 -50.65
C HIS A 253 36.13 -0.18 -51.14
N ARG A 254 37.40 0.20 -51.28
CA ARG A 254 37.80 1.35 -52.07
C ARG A 254 37.86 0.85 -53.50
N ASP A 255 36.76 1.00 -54.22
CA ASP A 255 36.80 0.91 -55.66
C ASP A 255 37.40 2.22 -56.18
N SER A 256 38.47 2.01 -56.94
CA SER A 256 39.30 2.92 -57.71
C SER A 256 38.53 3.67 -58.79
#